data_AF-A0A967K9N2-F1
#
_entry.id   AF-A0A967K9N2-F1
#
_cell.length_a   1.000
_cell.length_b   1.000
_cell.length_c   1.000
_cell.angle_alpha   90.00
_cell.angle_beta   90.00
_cell.angle_gamma   90.00
#
_symmetry.space_group_name_H-M   'P 1'
#
loop_
_entity.id
_entity.type
_entity.pdbx_description
1 polymer ?
#
loop_
_entity_poly.entity_id
_entity_poly.type
_entity_poly.pdbx_seq_one_letter_code
_entity_poly.pdbx_strand_id
1 'polypeptide(L)' 'RRNGRINVIRDQTEIFDGEMASLRRHQEDVREVRQGFECGVGLRGFNDFEEGDILECYVFETKKVL' A
#
# COMPACT_ATOMS: atom_id res chain seq x y z
N ARG A 1 1.17 -1.31 -6.67
CA ARG A 1 0.99 -0.27 -7.72
C ARG A 1 0.47 1.00 -7.05
N ARG A 2 0.82 2.20 -7.53
CA ARG A 2 0.47 3.48 -6.87
C ARG A 2 -1.03 3.71 -6.70
N ASN A 3 -1.86 3.22 -7.64
CA ASN A 3 -3.32 3.38 -7.58
C ASN A 3 -4.01 2.27 -6.75
N GLY A 4 -3.26 1.57 -5.89
CA GLY A 4 -3.80 0.53 -5.02
C GLY A 4 -4.36 1.10 -3.71
N ARG A 5 -5.25 0.33 -3.09
CA ARG A 5 -5.55 0.46 -1.66
C ARG A 5 -4.60 -0.44 -0.87
N ILE A 6 -4.39 -0.09 0.39
CA ILE A 6 -3.50 -0.79 1.31
C ILE A 6 -4.28 -1.11 2.57
N ASN A 7 -4.22 -2.38 2.96
CA ASN A 7 -4.58 -2.83 4.30
C ASN A 7 -3.31 -2.91 5.15
N VAL A 8 -3.33 -2.33 6.35
CA VAL A 8 -2.26 -2.42 7.34
C VAL A 8 -2.68 -3.39 8.41
N ILE A 9 -1.88 -4.44 8.58
CA ILE A 9 -2.14 -5.53 9.51
C ILE A 9 -1.01 -5.54 10.55
N ARG A 10 -1.38 -5.45 11.83
CA ARG A 10 -0.48 -5.56 12.99
C ARG A 10 -1.00 -6.65 13.90
N ASP A 11 -0.12 -7.57 14.31
CA ASP A 11 -0.48 -8.68 15.19
C ASP A 11 -1.74 -9.45 14.71
N GLN A 12 -1.78 -9.74 13.40
CA GLN A 12 -2.89 -10.42 12.72
C GLN A 12 -4.24 -9.68 12.75
N THR A 13 -4.25 -8.41 13.15
CA THR A 13 -5.43 -7.55 13.19
C THR A 13 -5.30 -6.44 12.16
N GLU A 14 -6.36 -6.20 11.38
CA GLU A 14 -6.46 -5.04 10.51
C GLU A 14 -6.61 -3.77 11.35
N ILE A 15 -5.66 -2.84 11.20
CA ILE A 15 -5.64 -1.57 11.92
C ILE A 15 -5.97 -0.37 11.02
N PHE A 16 -5.84 -0.54 9.70
CA PHE A 16 -6.16 0.52 8.74
C PHE A 16 -6.43 -0.02 7.33
N ASP A 17 -7.47 0.47 6.66
CA ASP A 17 -7.74 0.24 5.24
C ASP A 17 -7.91 1.57 4.51
N GLY A 18 -7.04 1.88 3.55
CA GLY A 18 -7.03 3.19 2.91
C GLY A 18 -6.32 3.28 1.58
N GLU A 19 -6.32 4.49 1.03
CA GLU A 19 -5.69 4.79 -0.26
C GLU A 19 -4.19 5.09 -0.09
N MET A 20 -3.39 4.59 -1.04
CA MET A 20 -1.99 4.95 -1.14
C MET A 20 -1.83 6.41 -1.58
N ALA A 21 -1.12 7.21 -0.79
CA ALA A 21 -0.80 8.61 -1.10
C ALA A 21 0.46 8.72 -1.98
N SER A 22 1.48 7.92 -1.67
CA SER A 22 2.76 7.94 -2.39
C SER A 22 3.40 6.56 -2.45
N LEU A 23 4.10 6.31 -3.56
CA LEU A 23 5.00 5.18 -3.73
C LEU A 23 6.31 5.73 -4.26
N ARG A 24 7.39 5.56 -3.50
CA ARG A 24 8.71 6.09 -3.83
C ARG A 24 9.75 4.98 -3.86
N ARG A 25 10.70 5.08 -4.79
CA ARG A 25 11.95 4.33 -4.72
C ARG A 25 13.07 5.32 -4.45
N HIS A 26 13.69 5.23 -3.28
CA HIS A 26 14.55 6.30 -2.75
C HIS A 26 13.78 7.63 -2.72
N GLN A 27 14.18 8.62 -3.52
CA GLN A 27 13.55 9.94 -3.56
C GLN A 27 12.56 10.10 -4.73
N GLU A 28 12.52 9.14 -5.65
CA GLU A 28 11.74 9.23 -6.88
C GLU A 28 10.33 8.65 -6.71
N ASP A 29 9.32 9.39 -7.16
CA ASP A 29 7.94 8.91 -7.26
C ASP A 29 7.80 7.90 -8.39
N VAL A 30 7.27 6.72 -8.10
CA VAL A 30 7.12 5.62 -9.06
C VAL A 30 5.69 5.12 -9.13
N ARG A 31 5.33 4.51 -10.27
CA ARG A 31 4.00 3.90 -10.47
C ARG A 31 3.92 2.48 -9.91
N GLU A 32 5.04 1.78 -9.91
CA GLU A 32 5.17 0.41 -9.42
C GLU A 32 6.59 0.13 -8.95
N VAL A 33 6.73 -0.85 -8.08
CA VAL A 33 8.00 -1.36 -7.56
C VAL A 33 7.99 -2.87 -7.80
N ARG A 34 9.12 -3.40 -8.27
CA ARG A 34 9.27 -4.84 -8.48
C ARG A 34 9.47 -5.55 -7.15
N GLN A 35 9.04 -6.80 -7.06
CA GLN A 35 9.29 -7.64 -5.88
C GLN A 35 10.79 -7.70 -5.55
N GLY A 36 11.10 -7.68 -4.25
CA GLY A 36 12.48 -7.77 -3.75
C GLY A 36 13.26 -6.44 -3.75
N PHE A 37 12.63 -5.34 -4.18
CA PHE A 37 13.22 -4.00 -4.06
C PHE A 37 12.61 -3.23 -2.91
N GLU A 38 13.45 -2.44 -2.24
CA GLU A 38 13.01 -1.50 -1.22
C GLU A 38 12.21 -0.35 -1.84
N CYS A 39 11.17 0.08 -1.13
CA CYS A 39 10.39 1.26 -1.47
C CYS A 39 9.82 1.93 -0.23
N GLY A 40 9.52 3.22 -0.36
CA GLY A 40 8.74 3.97 0.62
C GLY A 40 7.28 4.03 0.20
N VAL A 41 6.38 3.82 1.15
CA VAL A 41 4.93 3.93 0.97
C VAL A 41 4.38 4.96 1.94
N GLY A 42 3.50 5.83 1.46
CA GLY A 42 2.73 6.74 2.30
C GLY A 42 1.25 6.49 2.09
N LEU A 43 0.47 6.51 3.17
CA LEU A 43 -0.97 6.29 3.15
C LEU A 43 -1.73 7.57 3.49
N ARG A 44 -2.87 7.79 2.84
CA ARG A 44 -3.68 8.98 3.11
C ARG A 44 -4.36 8.82 4.46
N GLY A 45 -4.04 9.71 5.40
CA GLY A 45 -4.69 9.74 6.72
C GLY A 45 -4.15 8.72 7.73
N PHE A 46 -3.03 8.06 7.42
CA PHE A 46 -2.38 7.11 8.32
C PHE A 46 -0.87 7.35 8.37
N ASN A 47 -0.35 7.59 9.57
CA ASN A 47 1.07 7.85 9.83
C ASN A 47 1.65 6.98 10.95
N ASP A 48 0.83 6.12 11.57
CA ASP A 48 1.16 5.37 12.79
C ASP A 48 1.74 3.99 12.45
N PHE A 49 2.77 3.98 11.60
CA PHE A 49 3.46 2.75 11.21
C PHE A 49 4.40 2.28 12.31
N GLU A 50 4.43 0.97 12.53
CA GLU A 50 5.37 0.31 13.42
C GLU A 50 6.15 -0.78 12.68
N GLU A 51 7.35 -1.10 13.17
CA GLU A 51 8.10 -2.24 12.66
C GLU A 51 7.31 -3.52 12.89
N GLY A 52 7.19 -4.34 11.84
CA GLY A 52 6.38 -5.57 11.87
C GLY A 52 5.01 -5.42 11.21
N ASP A 53 4.57 -4.21 10.89
CA ASP A 53 3.35 -3.99 10.10
C ASP A 53 3.44 -4.67 8.73
N ILE A 54 2.39 -5.39 8.37
CA ILE A 54 2.23 -5.99 7.04
C ILE A 54 1.30 -5.11 6.22
N LEU A 55 1.81 -4.61 5.09
CA LEU A 55 1.05 -3.77 4.15
C LEU A 55 0.60 -4.62 2.96
N GLU A 56 -0.69 -4.95 2.89
CA GLU A 56 -1.28 -5.69 1.78
C GLU A 56 -1.87 -4.73 0.73
N CYS A 57 -1.27 -4.72 -0.47
CA CYS A 57 -1.76 -3.90 -1.58
C CYS A 57 -2.76 -4.66 -2.43
N TYR A 58 -3.95 -4.07 -2.63
CA TYR A 58 -4.98 -4.63 -3.49
C TYR A 58 -5.58 -3.56 -4.42
N VAL A 59 -6.24 -4.03 -5.47
CA VAL A 59 -6.99 -3.22 -6.42
C VAL A 59 -8.35 -3.85 -6.66
N PHE A 60 -9.38 -3.03 -6.77
CA PHE A 60 -10.69 -3.51 -7.19
C PHE A 60 -10.71 -3.69 -8.71
N GLU A 61 -11.13 -4.86 -9.16
CA GLU A 61 -11.37 -5.12 -10.58
C GLU A 61 -12.87 -5.33 -10.80
N THR A 62 -13.53 -4.37 -11.43
CA THR A 62 -14.94 -4.48 -11.77
C THR A 62 -15.10 -5.35 -13.02
N LYS A 63 -15.62 -6.57 -12.85
CA LYS A 63 -16.04 -7.40 -13.98
C LYS A 63 -17.41 -6.93 -14.47
N LYS A 64 -17.50 -6.46 -15.72
CA LYS A 64 -18.79 -6.30 -16.39
C LYS A 64 -19.29 -7.70 -16.77
N VAL A 65 -20.34 -8.14 -16.11
CA VAL A 65 -21.11 -9.31 -16.54
C VAL A 65 -21.94 -8.88 -17.75
N LEU A 66 -21.77 -9.58 -18.88
CA LEU A 66 -22.57 -9.39 -20.10
C LEU A 66 -23.86 -10.20 -20.02
#